data_AF-A0A165YKA6-F1
#
_entry.id   AF-A0A165YKA6-F1
#
_cell.length_a   1.000
_cell.length_b   1.000
_cell.length_c   1.000
_cell.angle_alpha   90.00
_cell.angle_beta   90.00
_cell.angle_gamma   90.00
#
_symmetry.space_group_name_H-M   'P 1'
#
loop_
_entity.id
_entity.type
_entity.pdbx_description
1 polymer ?
#
loop_
_entity_poly.entity_id
_entity_poly.type
_entity_poly.pdbx_seq_one_letter_code
_entity_poly.pdbx_strand_id
1 'polypeptide(L)' 'MQIGTRLHHLFATLLLYCSPSQPEILWRDFRQHICDDLRHHLITSMGRDNPSEDTVYDFGLY' A
#
# COMPACT_ATOMS: atom_id res chain seq x y z
N MET A 1 7.54 -7.25 9.45
CA MET A 1 8.49 -6.15 9.67
C MET A 1 7.69 -4.86 9.64
N GLN A 2 7.76 -4.03 10.67
CA GLN A 2 6.73 -3.03 11.05
C GLN A 2 6.81 -1.68 10.28
N ILE A 3 7.25 -1.71 9.02
CA ILE A 3 7.59 -0.50 8.24
C ILE A 3 6.48 -0.14 7.25
N GLY A 4 5.88 -1.10 6.54
CA GLY A 4 4.84 -0.80 5.54
C GLY A 4 3.53 -0.35 6.16
N THR A 5 3.15 -0.81 7.37
CA THR A 5 1.95 -0.27 8.06
C THR A 5 2.09 1.22 8.40
N ARG A 6 3.31 1.65 8.76
CA ARG A 6 3.61 3.06 9.06
C ARG A 6 3.69 3.89 7.79
N LEU A 7 4.31 3.38 6.73
CA LEU A 7 4.33 4.03 5.42
C LEU A 7 2.92 4.17 4.83
N HIS A 8 2.08 3.15 4.96
CA HIS A 8 0.69 3.20 4.52
C HIS A 8 -0.10 4.27 5.26
N HIS A 9 0.01 4.31 6.59
CA HIS A 9 -0.61 5.38 7.39
C HIS A 9 -0.07 6.77 7.02
N LEU A 10 1.24 6.90 6.79
CA LEU A 10 1.85 8.16 6.42
C LEU A 10 1.37 8.63 5.04
N PHE A 11 1.25 7.70 4.09
CA PHE A 11 0.73 7.94 2.75
C PHE A 11 -0.75 8.35 2.79
N ALA A 12 -1.58 7.64 3.54
CA ALA A 12 -2.98 8.00 3.75
C ALA A 12 -3.10 9.39 4.42
N THR A 13 -2.24 9.69 5.40
CA THR A 13 -2.17 11.00 6.05
C THR A 13 -1.76 12.09 5.06
N LEU A 14 -0.77 11.85 4.21
CA LEU A 14 -0.37 12.79 3.16
C LEU A 14 -1.49 13.04 2.18
N LEU A 15 -2.21 12.00 1.73
CA LEU A 15 -3.38 12.14 0.86
C LEU A 15 -4.49 12.97 1.52
N LEU A 16 -4.84 12.66 2.77
CA LEU A 16 -5.93 13.30 3.50
C LEU A 16 -5.63 14.75 3.89
N TYR A 17 -4.42 15.03 4.37
CA TYR A 17 -4.08 16.33 4.98
C TYR A 17 -3.25 17.22 4.08
N CYS A 18 -2.41 16.64 3.22
CA CYS A 18 -1.49 17.42 2.39
C CYS A 18 -2.06 17.69 0.99
N SER A 19 -3.10 16.95 0.56
CA SER A 19 -3.70 17.05 -0.78
C SER A 19 -2.61 17.23 -1.85
N PRO A 20 -1.65 16.29 -1.95
CA PRO A 20 -0.51 16.44 -2.83
C PRO A 20 -1.02 16.69 -4.24
N SER A 21 -0.41 17.63 -4.97
CA SER A 21 -0.86 17.96 -6.33
C SER A 21 -0.80 16.77 -7.29
N GLN A 22 0.00 15.74 -6.97
CA GLN A 22 0.19 14.53 -7.77
C GLN A 22 0.25 13.29 -6.87
N PRO A 23 -0.90 12.82 -6.34
CA PRO A 23 -0.97 11.65 -5.47
C PRO A 23 -0.58 10.36 -6.20
N GLU A 24 -0.86 10.31 -7.50
CA GLU A 24 -0.58 9.21 -8.42
C GLU A 24 0.93 8.93 -8.61
N ILE A 25 1.76 9.97 -8.67
CA ILE A 25 3.23 9.80 -8.77
C ILE A 25 3.77 9.25 -7.46
N LEU A 26 3.30 9.79 -6.34
CA LEU A 26 3.71 9.37 -5.00
C LEU A 26 3.24 7.94 -4.72
N TRP A 27 2.05 7.57 -5.16
CA TRP A 27 1.59 6.18 -5.15
C TRP A 27 2.50 5.29 -5.99
N ARG A 28 2.83 5.68 -7.24
CA ARG A 28 3.66 4.84 -8.11
C ARG A 28 5.07 4.58 -7.57
N ASP A 29 5.68 5.58 -6.92
CA ASP A 29 7.00 5.46 -6.30
C ASP A 29 6.97 4.64 -5.01
N PHE A 30 5.96 4.83 -4.16
CA PHE A 30 5.90 4.20 -2.83
C PHE A 30 5.02 2.96 -2.74
N ARG A 31 4.23 2.63 -3.78
CA ARG A 31 3.30 1.48 -3.77
C ARG A 31 3.97 0.17 -3.42
N GLN A 32 5.20 -0.08 -3.88
CA GLN A 32 5.93 -1.31 -3.54
C GLN A 32 6.13 -1.43 -2.03
N HIS A 33 6.54 -0.35 -1.36
CA HIS A 33 6.78 -0.34 0.08
C HIS A 33 5.49 -0.30 0.91
N ILE A 34 4.44 0.32 0.38
CA ILE A 34 3.11 0.36 0.99
C ILE A 34 2.44 -1.03 0.91
N CYS A 35 2.58 -1.69 -0.25
CA CYS A 35 1.94 -2.97 -0.54
C CYS A 35 2.73 -4.19 -0.06
N ASP A 36 4.00 -4.07 0.33
CA ASP A 36 4.78 -5.18 0.88
C ASP A 36 4.11 -5.77 2.14
N ASP A 37 3.67 -4.89 3.05
CA ASP A 37 2.90 -5.28 4.23
C ASP A 37 1.47 -5.73 3.88
N LEU A 38 0.81 -5.10 2.89
CA LEU A 38 -0.52 -5.52 2.43
C LEU A 38 -0.49 -6.93 1.83
N ARG A 39 0.54 -7.26 1.06
CA ARG A 39 0.79 -8.60 0.53
C ARG A 39 0.95 -9.60 1.66
N HIS A 40 1.77 -9.28 2.66
CA HIS A 40 1.96 -10.14 3.82
C HIS A 40 0.65 -10.36 4.58
N HIS A 41 -0.15 -9.31 4.74
CA HIS A 41 -1.46 -9.36 5.40
C HIS A 41 -2.50 -10.15 4.58
N LEU A 42 -2.50 -10.02 3.26
CA LEU A 42 -3.36 -10.81 2.35
C LEU A 42 -3.00 -12.30 2.39
N ILE A 43 -1.71 -12.65 2.45
CA ILE A 43 -1.27 -14.04 2.55
C ILE A 43 -1.63 -14.62 3.93
N THR A 44 -1.32 -13.89 5.00
CA THR A 44 -1.48 -14.39 6.39
C THR A 44 -2.91 -14.32 6.91
N SER A 45 -3.66 -13.27 6.57
CA SER A 45 -5.01 -13.01 7.09
C SER A 45 -6.11 -13.50 6.14
N MET A 46 -5.88 -13.45 4.83
CA MET A 46 -6.86 -13.87 3.80
C MET A 46 -6.55 -15.25 3.21
N GLY A 47 -5.38 -15.84 3.50
CA GLY A 47 -4.98 -17.16 2.98
C GLY A 47 -4.79 -17.20 1.46
N ARG A 48 -4.54 -16.04 0.83
CA ARG A 48 -4.36 -15.94 -0.63
C ARG A 48 -2.98 -16.47 -0.99
N ASP A 49 -2.92 -17.54 -1.78
CA ASP A 49 -1.66 -18.10 -2.25
C ASP A 49 -1.01 -17.12 -3.25
N ASN A 50 0.10 -16.52 -2.82
CA ASN A 50 0.97 -15.64 -3.59
C ASN A 50 0.23 -14.61 -4.48
N PRO A 51 -0.45 -13.60 -3.92
CA PRO A 51 -1.09 -12.56 -4.72
C PRO A 51 -0.02 -11.80 -5.51
N SER A 52 -0.23 -11.70 -6.82
CA SER A 52 0.60 -10.91 -7.73
C SER A 52 0.58 -9.44 -7.32
N GLU A 53 1.69 -8.74 -7.53
CA GLU A 53 1.84 -7.33 -7.13
C GLU A 53 0.69 -6.45 -7.64
N ASP A 54 0.21 -6.71 -8.86
CA ASP A 54 -0.93 -6.02 -9.49
C ASP A 54 -2.21 -6.13 -8.65
N THR A 55 -2.52 -7.33 -8.13
CA THR A 55 -3.68 -7.56 -7.26
C THR A 55 -3.52 -6.87 -5.91
N VAL A 56 -2.28 -6.77 -5.41
CA VAL A 56 -2.03 -6.06 -4.15
C VAL A 56 -2.17 -4.55 -4.35
N TYR A 57 -1.70 -4.01 -5.48
CA TYR A 57 -1.86 -2.60 -5.82
C TYR A 57 -3.33 -2.21 -6.02
N ASP A 58 -4.13 -3.08 -6.63
CA ASP A 58 -5.58 -2.91 -6.76
C ASP A 58 -6.27 -2.86 -5.39
N PHE A 59 -5.89 -3.77 -4.48
CA PHE A 59 -6.39 -3.76 -3.09
C PHE A 59 -5.92 -2.55 -2.27
N GLY A 60 -4.74 -1.99 -2.56
CA GLY A 60 -4.26 -0.78 -1.88
C GLY A 60 -5.04 0.49 -2.26
N LEU A 61 -5.84 0.43 -3.33
CA LEU A 61 -6.65 1.53 -3.86
C LEU A 61 -8.13 1.46 -3.44
N TYR A 62 -8.57 0.37 -2.80
CA TYR A 62 -9.95 0.11 -2.34
C TYR A 62 -10.06 0.13 -0.81
#